data_AF-A0A6P8HJL1-F1
#
_entry.id   AF-A0A6P8HJL1-F1
#
_cell.length_a   1.000
_cell.length_b   1.000
_cell.length_c   1.000
_cell.angle_alpha   90.00
_cell.angle_beta   90.00
_cell.angle_gamma   90.00
#
_symmetry.space_group_name_H-M   'P 1'
#
loop_
_entity.id
_entity.type
_entity.pdbx_description
1 polymer ?
#
loop_
_entity_poly.entity_id
_entity_poly.type
_entity_poly.pdbx_seq_one_letter_code
_entity_poly.pdbx_strand_id
1 'polypeptide(L)'
;MKALTILWVLCFAIFFSGANSTKITFNVGKQAYYRKPEFGYLNFLFHPNSTLEVDDTRQFHAQNYKQCLLACASNLTCLSINFGKKPIFFYQGKAQYLCEMLPTDKYNSSSKFQSPNSDFNHYSIRSECSKSPCLHNFTCIPNYDNDTYECLCPRPPYEGKYCKDVDECTTGQHDCSGNANCTNTIGSFNCTCKDGYVGNGRNCTEITIALESDMLRDYGNYSYHAALKTFMDEVPEDVVNTRWTRCWSGKNDGFDVTRTFHPQCDGKGATVTLVRKNQYIWGGYTDVPWSSPSTNTFYNSTKSFIFTLFNIRGFNPQKFNIIKTNIAVYHHHHNYGPAFGGLKDLKIHTHASTMKYNINKPYAYAIPPGCAYNQYCNFFTGIEDLYTIDDIEVFYKNTM
;
A
#
# COMPACT_ATOMS: atom_id res chain seq x y z
N MET A 1 -40.23 34.71 -62.00
CA MET A 1 -39.53 35.84 -61.35
C MET A 1 -40.52 36.56 -60.44
N LYS A 2 -40.09 36.92 -59.22
CA LYS A 2 -40.87 37.52 -58.10
C LYS A 2 -41.79 36.49 -57.40
N ALA A 3 -41.53 36.04 -56.17
CA ALA A 3 -41.30 36.73 -54.89
C ALA A 3 -42.62 37.18 -54.22
N LEU A 4 -42.64 36.98 -52.89
CA LEU A 4 -43.51 37.59 -51.88
C LEU A 4 -44.98 37.07 -51.83
N THR A 5 -45.65 36.79 -50.71
CA THR A 5 -45.38 36.85 -49.25
C THR A 5 -46.71 36.55 -48.51
N ILE A 6 -46.66 36.08 -47.24
CA ILE A 6 -47.50 36.56 -46.09
C ILE A 6 -49.01 36.19 -46.13
N LEU A 7 -49.73 35.79 -45.07
CA LEU A 7 -49.58 35.56 -43.63
C LEU A 7 -50.95 34.96 -43.17
N TRP A 8 -50.96 34.25 -42.03
CA TRP A 8 -52.01 34.26 -41.00
C TRP A 8 -53.34 33.53 -41.33
N VAL A 9 -54.15 32.97 -40.42
CA VAL A 9 -54.20 32.68 -38.98
C VAL A 9 -55.58 32.01 -38.83
N LEU A 10 -55.74 30.94 -38.05
CA LEU A 10 -56.84 30.77 -37.07
C LEU A 10 -56.98 29.32 -36.61
N CYS A 11 -56.64 29.18 -35.34
CA CYS A 11 -57.14 28.16 -34.43
C CYS A 11 -58.66 28.33 -34.30
N PHE A 12 -59.43 27.25 -34.39
CA PHE A 12 -60.64 27.09 -33.58
C PHE A 12 -60.85 25.61 -33.24
N ALA A 13 -60.76 25.34 -31.94
CA ALA A 13 -61.17 24.11 -31.30
C ALA A 13 -62.68 23.87 -31.49
N ILE A 14 -63.14 22.62 -31.41
CA ILE A 14 -64.30 22.21 -30.61
C ILE A 14 -64.38 20.67 -30.54
N PHE A 15 -64.28 20.19 -29.30
CA PHE A 15 -64.92 19.03 -28.66
C PHE A 15 -64.77 17.59 -29.18
N PHE A 16 -64.23 16.76 -28.27
CA PHE A 16 -64.33 15.30 -28.23
C PHE A 16 -65.78 14.84 -28.06
N SER A 17 -66.19 13.81 -28.82
CA SER A 17 -66.95 12.68 -28.27
C SER A 17 -66.88 11.46 -29.19
N GLY A 18 -66.83 10.27 -28.60
CA GLY A 18 -67.29 9.04 -29.25
C GLY A 18 -66.24 8.24 -30.02
N ALA A 19 -65.66 7.26 -29.35
CA ALA A 19 -64.93 6.17 -29.98
C ALA A 19 -65.83 5.37 -30.95
N ASN A 20 -65.35 5.15 -32.17
CA ASN A 20 -65.57 3.90 -32.89
C ASN A 20 -64.38 3.67 -33.83
N SER A 21 -63.56 2.69 -33.48
CA SER A 21 -62.34 2.31 -34.17
C SER A 21 -62.66 1.57 -35.47
N THR A 22 -62.55 2.25 -36.61
CA THR A 22 -62.30 1.57 -37.88
C THR A 22 -60.80 1.32 -38.01
N LYS A 23 -60.37 0.07 -37.84
CA LYS A 23 -59.02 -0.40 -38.18
C LYS A 23 -58.80 -0.22 -39.68
N ILE A 24 -57.94 0.73 -40.06
CA ILE A 24 -57.33 0.76 -41.38
C ILE A 24 -55.93 0.18 -41.23
N THR A 25 -55.71 -0.99 -41.82
CA THR A 25 -54.41 -1.66 -41.83
C THR A 25 -53.61 -1.13 -43.01
N PHE A 26 -52.49 -0.46 -42.75
CA PHE A 26 -51.46 -0.21 -43.76
C PHE A 26 -50.29 -1.15 -43.52
N ASN A 27 -50.02 -2.01 -44.50
CA ASN A 27 -48.77 -2.74 -44.59
C ASN A 27 -47.71 -1.80 -45.15
N VAL A 28 -46.74 -1.41 -44.32
CA VAL A 28 -45.48 -0.84 -44.82
C VAL A 28 -44.35 -1.60 -44.15
N GLY A 29 -43.60 -2.33 -44.98
CA GLY A 29 -42.45 -3.10 -44.56
C GLY A 29 -41.23 -2.24 -44.24
N LYS A 30 -40.32 -2.90 -43.49
CA LYS A 30 -38.97 -2.49 -43.06
C LYS A 30 -38.91 -1.51 -41.87
N GLN A 31 -38.78 -2.13 -40.69
CA GLN A 31 -38.23 -1.66 -39.41
C GLN A 31 -37.99 -0.15 -39.26
N ALA A 32 -38.98 0.52 -38.67
CA ALA A 32 -38.76 1.68 -37.81
C ALA A 32 -39.38 1.34 -36.45
N TYR A 33 -38.55 1.14 -35.42
CA TYR A 33 -39.01 1.01 -34.04
C TYR A 33 -39.55 2.37 -33.59
N TYR A 34 -40.81 2.65 -33.91
CA TYR A 34 -41.56 3.69 -33.22
C TYR A 34 -41.80 3.19 -31.79
N ARG A 35 -41.01 3.69 -30.82
CA ARG A 35 -41.44 3.69 -29.43
C ARG A 35 -42.74 4.51 -29.39
N LYS A 36 -43.88 3.85 -29.25
CA LYS A 36 -45.17 4.50 -28.99
C LYS A 36 -44.99 5.44 -27.78
N PRO A 37 -45.35 6.73 -27.87
CA PRO A 37 -45.42 7.61 -26.71
C PRO A 37 -46.76 7.40 -26.02
N GLU A 38 -46.97 6.21 -25.47
CA GLU A 38 -47.88 6.05 -24.33
C GLU A 38 -47.02 6.27 -23.08
N PHE A 39 -47.45 7.18 -22.20
CA PHE A 39 -46.75 7.70 -21.01
C PHE A 39 -46.44 6.62 -19.92
N GLY A 40 -45.91 5.45 -20.29
CA GLY A 40 -45.94 4.25 -19.46
C GLY A 40 -44.62 3.54 -19.12
N TYR A 41 -43.47 3.84 -19.75
CA TYR A 41 -42.32 2.92 -19.64
C TYR A 41 -40.95 3.52 -19.29
N LEU A 42 -40.77 4.84 -19.26
CA LEU A 42 -39.48 5.42 -18.83
C LEU A 42 -39.60 5.99 -17.42
N ASN A 43 -39.20 5.17 -16.44
CA ASN A 43 -39.04 5.59 -15.05
C ASN A 43 -37.69 6.29 -14.92
N PHE A 44 -37.66 7.62 -14.83
CA PHE A 44 -36.41 8.31 -14.54
C PHE A 44 -36.12 8.28 -13.03
N LEU A 45 -34.90 7.94 -12.65
CA LEU A 45 -34.37 8.07 -11.30
C LEU A 45 -33.78 9.45 -11.12
N PHE A 46 -34.18 10.12 -10.06
CA PHE A 46 -33.74 11.45 -9.70
C PHE A 46 -32.49 11.40 -8.82
N HIS A 47 -31.44 12.11 -9.24
CA HIS A 47 -30.21 12.30 -8.49
C HIS A 47 -30.05 13.79 -8.16
N PRO A 48 -30.44 14.24 -6.96
CA PRO A 48 -30.37 15.65 -6.59
C PRO A 48 -28.92 16.12 -6.52
N ASN A 49 -28.68 17.38 -6.91
CA ASN A 49 -27.38 18.04 -6.76
C ASN A 49 -26.20 17.33 -7.44
N SER A 50 -26.44 16.74 -8.60
CA SER A 50 -25.46 15.96 -9.34
C SER A 50 -25.49 16.27 -10.84
N THR A 51 -24.36 16.02 -11.50
CA THR A 51 -24.20 16.15 -12.96
C THR A 51 -23.38 15.00 -13.51
N LEU A 52 -23.59 14.69 -14.78
CA LEU A 52 -22.74 13.80 -15.56
C LEU A 52 -22.02 14.61 -16.63
N GLU A 53 -20.69 14.73 -16.52
CA GLU A 53 -19.89 15.56 -17.43
C GLU A 53 -19.38 14.74 -18.62
N VAL A 54 -19.93 14.97 -19.81
CA VAL A 54 -19.49 14.31 -21.05
C VAL A 54 -19.45 15.31 -22.20
N ASP A 55 -18.56 15.07 -23.17
CA ASP A 55 -18.28 16.03 -24.24
C ASP A 55 -19.38 16.09 -25.31
N ASP A 56 -20.11 15.00 -25.53
CA ASP A 56 -21.18 14.91 -26.53
C ASP A 56 -22.56 15.09 -25.86
N THR A 57 -23.00 16.34 -25.73
CA THR A 57 -24.33 16.66 -25.17
C THR A 57 -25.19 17.43 -26.15
N ARG A 58 -26.50 17.15 -26.16
CA ARG A 58 -27.48 18.01 -26.83
C ARG A 58 -28.14 18.93 -25.82
N GLN A 59 -27.87 20.22 -25.94
CA GLN A 59 -28.38 21.23 -25.03
C GLN A 59 -29.58 21.98 -25.61
N PHE A 60 -30.57 22.27 -24.77
CA PHE A 60 -31.67 23.18 -25.09
C PHE A 60 -32.27 23.79 -23.83
N HIS A 61 -33.16 24.77 -24.01
CA HIS A 61 -33.83 25.44 -22.90
C HIS A 61 -35.23 24.86 -22.68
N ALA A 62 -35.53 24.48 -21.44
CA ALA A 62 -36.80 23.89 -21.04
C ALA A 62 -37.47 24.72 -19.93
N GLN A 63 -38.80 24.78 -19.95
CA GLN A 63 -39.58 25.47 -18.90
C GLN A 63 -39.57 24.73 -17.57
N ASN A 64 -39.41 23.40 -17.60
CA ASN A 64 -39.35 22.54 -16.43
C ASN A 64 -38.69 21.21 -16.78
N TYR A 65 -38.33 20.43 -15.75
CA TYR A 65 -37.64 19.15 -15.93
C TYR A 65 -38.48 18.13 -16.72
N LYS A 66 -39.83 18.16 -16.66
CA LYS A 66 -40.67 17.22 -17.41
C LYS A 66 -40.53 17.39 -18.91
N GLN A 67 -40.41 18.63 -19.38
CA GLN A 67 -40.13 18.92 -20.80
C GLN A 67 -38.76 18.37 -21.23
N CYS A 68 -37.76 18.48 -20.34
CA CYS A 68 -36.43 17.90 -20.55
C CYS A 68 -36.48 16.36 -20.65
N LEU A 69 -37.20 15.71 -19.73
CA LEU A 69 -37.43 14.26 -19.73
C LEU A 69 -38.17 13.78 -20.98
N LEU A 70 -39.20 14.52 -21.42
CA LEU A 70 -39.96 14.18 -22.63
C LEU A 70 -39.11 14.26 -23.89
N ALA A 71 -38.27 15.29 -24.02
CA ALA A 71 -37.33 15.39 -25.13
C ALA A 71 -36.37 14.19 -25.15
N CYS A 72 -35.84 13.80 -23.98
CA CYS A 72 -35.00 12.62 -23.84
C CYS A 72 -35.74 11.34 -24.23
N ALA A 73 -36.96 11.13 -23.72
CA ALA A 73 -37.79 9.97 -24.04
C ALA A 73 -38.13 9.85 -25.54
N SER A 74 -38.23 10.99 -26.24
CA SER A 74 -38.47 11.05 -27.68
C SER A 74 -37.21 10.86 -28.54
N ASN A 75 -36.03 10.82 -27.92
CA ASN A 75 -34.75 10.67 -28.60
C ASN A 75 -34.09 9.34 -28.26
N LEU A 76 -33.92 8.46 -29.25
CA LEU A 76 -33.36 7.13 -29.06
C LEU A 76 -31.91 7.14 -28.54
N THR A 77 -31.17 8.23 -28.75
CA THR A 77 -29.79 8.35 -28.28
C THR A 77 -29.70 9.00 -26.90
N CYS A 78 -30.80 9.28 -26.20
CA CYS A 78 -30.76 9.89 -24.87
C CYS A 78 -30.94 8.83 -23.79
N LEU A 79 -29.96 8.71 -22.89
CA LEU A 79 -29.97 7.74 -21.78
C LEU A 79 -30.14 8.42 -20.41
N SER A 80 -29.80 9.70 -20.30
CA SER A 80 -30.01 10.50 -19.10
C SER A 80 -30.09 11.99 -19.44
N ILE A 81 -30.45 12.81 -18.45
CA ILE A 81 -30.42 14.28 -18.58
C ILE A 81 -29.70 14.93 -17.39
N ASN A 82 -29.04 16.07 -17.65
CA ASN A 82 -28.73 17.06 -16.62
C ASN A 82 -29.75 18.20 -16.75
N PHE A 83 -30.42 18.54 -15.66
CA PHE A 83 -31.36 19.66 -15.60
C PHE A 83 -30.85 20.75 -14.66
N GLY A 84 -30.61 21.94 -15.21
CA GLY A 84 -30.09 23.08 -14.46
C GLY A 84 -31.05 23.55 -13.37
N LYS A 85 -30.51 23.88 -12.19
CA LYS A 85 -31.32 24.33 -11.05
C LYS A 85 -31.70 25.81 -11.11
N LYS A 86 -30.87 26.61 -11.77
CA LYS A 86 -31.06 28.06 -11.89
C LYS A 86 -31.57 28.38 -13.30
N PRO A 87 -32.56 29.27 -13.42
CA PRO A 87 -32.99 29.72 -14.73
C PRO A 87 -31.90 30.58 -15.37
N ILE A 88 -31.69 30.41 -16.67
CA ILE A 88 -30.71 31.20 -17.45
C ILE A 88 -31.35 32.53 -17.89
N PHE A 89 -32.64 32.51 -18.25
CA PHE A 89 -33.37 33.71 -18.67
C PHE A 89 -34.89 33.53 -18.55
N PHE A 90 -35.62 34.62 -18.76
CA PHE A 90 -37.08 34.64 -18.85
C PHE A 90 -37.52 34.89 -20.30
N TYR A 91 -38.27 33.96 -20.88
CA TYR A 91 -38.86 34.12 -22.21
C TYR A 91 -40.37 34.14 -22.09
N GLN A 92 -41.00 35.21 -22.59
CA GLN A 92 -42.45 35.42 -22.46
C GLN A 92 -42.96 35.30 -21.00
N GLY A 93 -42.17 35.81 -20.04
CA GLY A 93 -42.50 35.75 -18.62
C GLY A 93 -42.35 34.38 -17.96
N LYS A 94 -41.82 33.37 -18.66
CA LYS A 94 -41.55 32.03 -18.11
C LYS A 94 -40.07 31.78 -17.95
N ALA A 95 -39.67 31.26 -16.79
CA ALA A 95 -38.31 30.84 -16.52
C ALA A 95 -37.87 29.72 -17.49
N GLN A 96 -36.64 29.81 -17.98
CA GLN A 96 -36.02 28.82 -18.85
C GLN A 96 -34.78 28.25 -18.17
N TYR A 97 -34.66 26.93 -18.15
CA TYR A 97 -33.58 26.18 -17.52
C TYR A 97 -32.78 25.43 -18.58
N LEU A 98 -31.48 25.26 -18.34
CA LEU A 98 -30.63 24.42 -19.18
C LEU A 98 -31.03 22.96 -19.05
N CYS A 99 -31.25 22.30 -20.18
CA CYS A 99 -31.44 20.87 -20.28
C CYS A 99 -30.35 20.30 -21.17
N GLU A 100 -29.60 19.33 -20.65
CA GLU A 100 -28.59 18.60 -21.40
C GLU A 100 -29.05 17.15 -21.54
N MET A 101 -29.29 16.71 -22.78
CA MET A 101 -29.52 15.30 -23.09
C MET A 101 -28.19 14.60 -23.30
N LEU A 102 -28.02 13.46 -22.64
CA LEU A 102 -26.76 12.75 -22.56
C LEU A 102 -26.89 11.39 -23.28
N PRO A 103 -25.90 11.00 -24.11
CA PRO A 103 -25.87 9.71 -24.80
C PRO A 103 -25.41 8.55 -23.91
N THR A 104 -25.19 8.84 -22.63
CA THR A 104 -24.79 7.90 -21.58
C THR A 104 -25.54 8.24 -20.31
N ASP A 105 -25.37 7.43 -19.27
CA ASP A 105 -25.88 7.67 -17.94
C ASP A 105 -24.77 7.50 -16.89
N LYS A 106 -25.09 7.76 -15.63
CA LYS A 106 -24.11 7.65 -14.55
C LYS A 106 -23.58 6.22 -14.32
N TYR A 107 -24.21 5.19 -14.88
CA TYR A 107 -23.79 3.80 -14.69
C TYR A 107 -22.75 3.40 -15.72
N ASN A 108 -22.97 3.79 -16.99
CA ASN A 108 -22.00 3.61 -18.06
C ASN A 108 -20.81 4.58 -17.97
N SER A 109 -20.95 5.68 -17.22
CA SER A 109 -19.92 6.72 -17.10
C SER A 109 -19.74 7.19 -15.67
N SER A 110 -19.67 6.24 -14.73
CA SER A 110 -19.61 6.49 -13.28
C SER A 110 -18.45 7.39 -12.85
N SER A 111 -17.27 7.25 -13.47
CA SER A 111 -16.11 8.10 -13.20
C SER A 111 -16.30 9.57 -13.57
N LYS A 112 -17.28 9.87 -14.43
CA LYS A 112 -17.62 11.23 -14.88
C LYS A 112 -18.83 11.81 -14.14
N PHE A 113 -19.44 11.03 -13.25
CA PHE A 113 -20.58 11.46 -12.47
C PHE A 113 -20.12 12.21 -11.22
N GLN A 114 -20.59 13.43 -11.05
CA GLN A 114 -20.23 14.29 -9.93
C GLN A 114 -21.39 14.47 -8.95
N SER A 115 -21.15 14.20 -7.67
CA SER A 115 -22.10 14.37 -6.57
C SER A 115 -21.36 14.42 -5.22
N PRO A 116 -21.80 15.23 -4.23
CA PRO A 116 -22.79 16.31 -4.31
C PRO A 116 -22.16 17.63 -4.83
N ASN A 117 -22.98 18.69 -4.95
CA ASN A 117 -22.58 20.09 -5.26
C ASN A 117 -22.54 20.50 -6.73
N SER A 118 -23.36 19.89 -7.59
CA SER A 118 -23.56 20.40 -8.95
C SER A 118 -24.63 21.50 -9.03
N ASP A 119 -24.52 22.40 -10.02
CA ASP A 119 -25.60 23.32 -10.43
C ASP A 119 -26.75 22.61 -11.18
N PHE A 120 -26.64 21.30 -11.40
CA PHE A 120 -27.65 20.45 -12.03
C PHE A 120 -28.29 19.46 -11.06
N ASN A 121 -29.45 18.96 -11.47
CA ASN A 121 -29.99 17.69 -11.02
C ASN A 121 -29.92 16.69 -12.18
N HIS A 122 -29.36 15.52 -11.93
CA HIS A 122 -29.24 14.47 -12.94
C HIS A 122 -30.43 13.51 -12.88
N TYR A 123 -30.92 13.08 -14.03
CA TYR A 123 -31.96 12.06 -14.12
C TYR A 123 -31.51 10.95 -15.06
N SER A 124 -31.38 9.73 -14.53
CA SER A 124 -31.00 8.55 -15.32
C SER A 124 -32.23 7.68 -15.58
N ILE A 125 -32.30 6.99 -16.72
CA ILE A 125 -33.36 6.00 -16.93
C ILE A 125 -33.17 4.84 -15.94
N ARG A 126 -34.23 4.45 -15.23
CA ARG A 126 -34.22 3.32 -14.29
C ARG A 126 -33.92 2.04 -15.05
N SER A 127 -32.96 1.30 -14.53
CA SER A 127 -32.55 -0.01 -15.01
C SER A 127 -32.06 -0.85 -13.84
N GLU A 128 -31.82 -2.14 -14.05
CA GLU A 128 -31.21 -2.99 -13.02
C GLU A 128 -29.81 -2.52 -12.62
N CYS A 129 -29.08 -1.81 -13.50
CA CYS A 129 -27.82 -1.15 -13.16
C CYS A 129 -27.96 -0.09 -12.06
N SER A 130 -29.18 0.40 -11.80
CA SER A 130 -29.46 1.37 -10.75
C SER A 130 -29.24 0.87 -9.33
N LYS A 131 -29.17 -0.46 -9.15
CA LYS A 131 -28.85 -1.11 -7.87
C LYS A 131 -27.34 -1.31 -7.68
N SER A 132 -26.52 -0.83 -8.62
CA SER A 132 -25.08 -1.10 -8.70
C SER A 132 -24.74 -2.59 -8.59
N PRO A 133 -25.30 -3.44 -9.47
CA PRO A 133 -25.20 -4.89 -9.32
C PRO A 133 -23.77 -5.42 -9.59
N CYS A 134 -22.95 -4.71 -10.36
CA CYS A 134 -21.57 -5.12 -10.66
C CYS A 134 -20.64 -4.82 -9.47
N LEU A 135 -19.79 -5.77 -9.11
CA LEU A 135 -18.81 -5.61 -8.03
C LEU A 135 -17.66 -4.70 -8.47
N HIS A 136 -16.89 -4.21 -7.49
CA HIS A 136 -15.67 -3.40 -7.70
C HIS A 136 -15.85 -2.18 -8.61
N ASN A 137 -17.07 -1.65 -8.70
CA ASN A 137 -17.46 -0.53 -9.58
C ASN A 137 -17.22 -0.79 -11.08
N PHE A 138 -17.28 -2.05 -11.52
CA PHE A 138 -17.20 -2.36 -12.96
C PHE A 138 -18.40 -1.83 -13.74
N THR A 139 -18.18 -1.60 -15.04
CA THR A 139 -19.18 -1.00 -15.93
C THR A 139 -20.39 -1.93 -16.08
N CYS A 140 -21.57 -1.42 -15.75
CA CYS A 140 -22.83 -2.11 -15.92
C CYS A 140 -23.53 -1.59 -17.18
N ILE A 141 -23.76 -2.46 -18.16
CA ILE A 141 -24.51 -2.13 -19.38
C ILE A 141 -25.97 -2.55 -19.18
N PRO A 142 -26.93 -1.60 -19.16
CA PRO A 142 -28.34 -1.93 -19.05
C PRO A 142 -28.93 -2.42 -20.38
N ASN A 143 -29.81 -3.42 -20.31
CA ASN A 143 -30.68 -3.82 -21.40
C ASN A 143 -32.12 -3.41 -21.09
N TYR A 144 -32.58 -2.37 -21.78
CA TYR A 144 -33.90 -1.75 -21.53
C TYR A 144 -35.07 -2.50 -22.16
N ASP A 145 -34.83 -3.46 -23.07
CA ASP A 145 -35.91 -4.18 -23.75
C ASP A 145 -36.54 -5.28 -22.88
N ASN A 146 -35.75 -5.81 -21.94
CA ASN A 146 -36.14 -6.95 -21.10
C ASN A 146 -35.78 -6.76 -19.62
N ASP A 147 -35.45 -5.52 -19.20
CA ASP A 147 -35.04 -5.17 -17.83
C ASP A 147 -33.87 -6.03 -17.30
N THR A 148 -32.88 -6.35 -18.16
CA THR A 148 -31.66 -7.08 -17.76
C THR A 148 -30.42 -6.19 -17.79
N TYR A 149 -29.25 -6.75 -17.45
CA TYR A 149 -27.96 -6.05 -17.51
C TYR A 149 -26.82 -7.04 -17.72
N GLU A 150 -25.69 -6.51 -18.17
CA GLU A 150 -24.41 -7.21 -18.30
C GLU A 150 -23.30 -6.39 -17.61
N CYS A 151 -22.43 -7.05 -16.85
CA CYS A 151 -21.25 -6.41 -16.28
C CYS A 151 -20.05 -6.65 -17.19
N LEU A 152 -19.37 -5.58 -17.62
CA LEU A 152 -18.13 -5.69 -18.36
C LEU A 152 -16.98 -5.99 -17.40
N CYS A 153 -16.64 -7.27 -17.29
CA CYS A 153 -15.48 -7.69 -16.51
C CYS A 153 -14.21 -7.47 -17.32
N PRO A 154 -13.16 -6.86 -16.73
CA PRO A 154 -11.82 -6.95 -17.31
C PRO A 154 -11.43 -8.43 -17.52
N ARG A 155 -10.50 -8.69 -18.43
CA ARG A 155 -9.85 -10.02 -18.55
C ARG A 155 -9.35 -10.51 -17.17
N PRO A 156 -9.09 -11.83 -16.99
CA PRO A 156 -8.81 -12.46 -15.69
C PRO A 156 -7.97 -11.57 -14.74
N PRO A 157 -8.33 -11.50 -13.45
CA PRO A 157 -8.95 -12.59 -12.67
C PRO A 157 -10.41 -12.33 -12.22
N TYR A 158 -11.27 -11.79 -13.07
CA TYR A 158 -12.70 -11.59 -12.73
C TYR A 158 -13.60 -12.61 -13.43
N GLU A 159 -14.54 -13.21 -12.68
CA GLU A 159 -15.46 -14.22 -13.18
C GLU A 159 -16.93 -13.98 -12.80
N GLY A 160 -17.82 -14.60 -13.58
CA GLY A 160 -19.25 -14.63 -13.34
C GLY A 160 -19.99 -13.34 -13.72
N LYS A 161 -21.32 -13.39 -13.58
CA LYS A 161 -22.24 -12.31 -13.98
C LYS A 161 -21.96 -10.96 -13.29
N TYR A 162 -21.32 -10.99 -12.13
CA TYR A 162 -21.13 -9.83 -11.26
C TYR A 162 -19.67 -9.33 -11.21
N CYS A 163 -18.77 -9.93 -12.02
CA CYS A 163 -17.34 -9.65 -11.99
C CYS A 163 -16.74 -9.82 -10.59
N LYS A 164 -16.97 -11.00 -10.01
CA LYS A 164 -16.39 -11.36 -8.73
C LYS A 164 -14.90 -11.62 -8.95
N ASP A 165 -14.10 -11.09 -8.03
CA ASP A 165 -12.68 -11.38 -7.95
C ASP A 165 -12.46 -12.88 -7.72
N VAL A 166 -11.55 -13.48 -8.49
CA VAL A 166 -11.09 -14.85 -8.31
C VAL A 166 -9.95 -14.82 -7.30
N ASP A 167 -10.11 -15.59 -6.22
CA ASP A 167 -9.04 -15.75 -5.25
C ASP A 167 -8.01 -16.76 -5.77
N GLU A 168 -6.92 -16.27 -6.35
CA GLU A 168 -5.88 -17.12 -6.93
C GLU A 168 -5.16 -17.97 -5.88
N CYS A 169 -5.11 -17.48 -4.63
CA CYS A 169 -4.50 -18.20 -3.52
C CYS A 169 -5.28 -19.47 -3.14
N THR A 170 -6.61 -19.41 -3.19
CA THR A 170 -7.47 -20.58 -2.93
C THR A 170 -7.59 -21.51 -4.13
N THR A 171 -7.57 -20.96 -5.35
CA THR A 171 -7.69 -21.75 -6.58
C THR A 171 -6.36 -22.34 -7.05
N GLY A 172 -5.23 -21.88 -6.48
CA GLY A 172 -3.89 -22.29 -6.87
C GLY A 172 -3.41 -21.65 -8.19
N GLN A 173 -4.11 -20.62 -8.68
CA GLN A 173 -3.78 -19.89 -9.91
C GLN A 173 -2.75 -18.77 -9.67
N HIS A 174 -1.74 -19.04 -8.84
CA HIS A 174 -0.70 -18.08 -8.50
C HIS A 174 0.69 -18.62 -8.83
N ASP A 175 1.66 -17.72 -8.93
CA ASP A 175 3.07 -18.05 -9.17
C ASP A 175 3.98 -17.78 -7.96
N CYS A 176 3.39 -17.70 -6.75
CA CYS A 176 4.15 -17.65 -5.50
C CYS A 176 5.08 -18.87 -5.35
N SER A 177 6.24 -18.64 -4.75
CA SER A 177 7.16 -19.70 -4.35
C SER A 177 6.46 -20.68 -3.40
N GLY A 178 6.86 -21.97 -3.43
CA GLY A 178 6.46 -22.94 -2.39
C GLY A 178 6.87 -22.51 -0.97
N ASN A 179 7.88 -21.65 -0.87
CA ASN A 179 8.36 -21.04 0.36
C ASN A 179 7.79 -19.62 0.59
N ALA A 180 6.66 -19.30 -0.01
CA ALA A 180 5.93 -18.04 0.22
C ALA A 180 4.49 -18.29 0.67
N ASN A 181 3.91 -17.29 1.34
CA ASN A 181 2.50 -17.16 1.62
C ASN A 181 1.85 -16.33 0.49
N CYS A 182 0.72 -16.82 -0.02
CA CYS A 182 -0.13 -16.09 -0.97
C CYS A 182 -1.21 -15.33 -0.20
N THR A 183 -1.43 -14.06 -0.54
CA THR A 183 -2.53 -13.24 -0.02
C THR A 183 -3.33 -12.68 -1.18
N ASN A 184 -4.63 -12.98 -1.24
CA ASN A 184 -5.51 -12.49 -2.29
C ASN A 184 -5.74 -10.98 -2.18
N THR A 185 -5.82 -10.30 -3.32
CA THR A 185 -6.18 -8.88 -3.41
C THR A 185 -7.18 -8.68 -4.54
N ILE A 186 -7.93 -7.57 -4.55
CA ILE A 186 -8.89 -7.36 -5.65
C ILE A 186 -8.13 -7.18 -6.97
N GLY A 187 -8.32 -8.11 -7.91
CA GLY A 187 -7.74 -8.12 -9.24
C GLY A 187 -6.33 -8.73 -9.35
N SER A 188 -5.79 -9.32 -8.28
CA SER A 188 -4.45 -9.94 -8.26
C SER A 188 -4.22 -10.66 -6.92
N PHE A 189 -3.05 -11.26 -6.75
CA PHE A 189 -2.54 -11.70 -5.45
C PHE A 189 -1.17 -11.08 -5.14
N ASN A 190 -0.78 -11.16 -3.86
CA ASN A 190 0.56 -10.84 -3.38
C ASN A 190 1.24 -12.07 -2.79
N CYS A 191 2.53 -12.23 -3.05
CA CYS A 191 3.35 -13.29 -2.48
C CYS A 191 4.36 -12.69 -1.48
N THR A 192 4.45 -13.27 -0.29
CA THR A 192 5.43 -12.89 0.73
C THR A 192 6.21 -14.14 1.16
N CYS A 193 7.54 -14.10 1.15
CA CYS A 193 8.32 -15.28 1.59
C CYS A 193 7.97 -15.64 3.04
N LYS A 194 7.90 -16.95 3.32
CA LYS A 194 7.69 -17.50 4.66
C LYS A 194 8.87 -17.16 5.56
N ASP A 195 8.65 -17.24 6.86
CA ASP A 195 9.72 -17.10 7.85
C ASP A 195 10.88 -18.06 7.53
N GLY A 196 12.11 -17.53 7.59
CA GLY A 196 13.31 -18.27 7.19
C GLY A 196 13.67 -18.17 5.70
N TYR A 197 12.91 -17.43 4.88
CA TYR A 197 13.20 -17.22 3.46
C TYR A 197 13.19 -15.73 3.07
N VAL A 198 14.00 -15.35 2.07
CA VAL A 198 14.07 -14.00 1.51
C VAL A 198 13.89 -14.01 0.00
N GLY A 199 13.38 -12.90 -0.55
CA GLY A 199 13.21 -12.72 -1.99
C GLY A 199 11.95 -11.91 -2.32
N ASN A 200 11.46 -12.07 -3.55
CA ASN A 200 10.33 -11.29 -4.06
C ASN A 200 8.97 -12.02 -3.93
N GLY A 201 8.91 -13.08 -3.14
CA GLY A 201 7.70 -13.91 -2.96
C GLY A 201 7.46 -14.95 -4.06
N ARG A 202 7.96 -14.73 -5.28
CA ARG A 202 7.96 -15.73 -6.38
C ARG A 202 9.22 -16.59 -6.37
N ASN A 203 10.34 -15.96 -6.04
CA ASN A 203 11.59 -16.62 -5.78
C ASN A 203 11.96 -16.34 -4.32
N CYS A 204 12.01 -17.40 -3.51
CA CYS A 204 12.32 -17.33 -2.09
C CYS A 204 13.48 -18.29 -1.82
N THR A 205 14.61 -17.73 -1.40
CA THR A 205 15.80 -18.48 -1.02
C THR A 205 15.88 -18.57 0.49
N GLU A 206 16.35 -19.71 1.00
CA GLU A 206 16.53 -19.89 2.44
C GLU A 206 17.54 -18.86 2.97
N ILE A 207 17.23 -18.29 4.13
CA ILE A 207 18.09 -17.33 4.81
C ILE A 207 19.24 -18.12 5.43
N THR A 208 20.33 -18.25 4.69
CA THR A 208 21.62 -18.73 5.23
C THR A 208 22.56 -17.55 5.42
N ILE A 209 22.44 -16.81 6.53
CA ILE A 209 23.68 -16.26 7.10
C ILE A 209 24.37 -17.47 7.73
N ALA A 210 25.49 -17.92 7.18
CA ALA A 210 26.32 -18.92 7.84
C ALA A 210 27.04 -18.26 9.03
N LEU A 211 26.28 -17.96 10.08
CA LEU A 211 26.74 -17.45 11.37
C LEU A 211 26.35 -18.53 12.40
N GLU A 212 27.28 -19.43 12.67
CA GLU A 212 27.10 -20.55 13.61
C GLU A 212 27.20 -20.04 15.07
N SER A 213 26.22 -19.24 15.48
CA SER A 213 26.14 -18.67 16.84
C SER A 213 25.42 -19.60 17.79
N ASP A 214 26.07 -19.95 18.89
CA ASP A 214 25.40 -20.67 19.98
C ASP A 214 24.32 -19.76 20.60
N MET A 215 24.56 -18.43 20.59
CA MET A 215 23.62 -17.45 21.12
C MET A 215 22.25 -17.47 20.42
N LEU A 216 22.27 -17.61 19.10
CA LEU A 216 21.08 -17.59 18.26
C LEU A 216 20.48 -18.99 18.05
N ARG A 217 21.25 -20.07 18.28
CA ARG A 217 20.78 -21.47 18.20
C ARG A 217 19.88 -21.86 19.37
N ASP A 218 20.18 -21.42 20.59
CA ASP A 218 19.44 -21.80 21.82
C ASP A 218 17.94 -21.45 21.79
N TYR A 219 17.52 -20.51 20.92
CA TYR A 219 16.12 -20.13 20.76
C TYR A 219 15.47 -20.66 19.49
N GLY A 220 16.19 -21.41 18.64
CA GLY A 220 15.65 -22.00 17.40
C GLY A 220 14.99 -20.99 16.44
N ASN A 221 15.22 -19.70 16.64
CA ASN A 221 14.41 -18.67 16.03
C ASN A 221 15.13 -18.17 14.77
N TYR A 222 14.83 -18.82 13.65
CA TYR A 222 15.23 -18.38 12.30
C TYR A 222 14.95 -16.88 12.07
N SER A 223 13.98 -16.29 12.78
CA SER A 223 13.66 -14.87 12.69
C SER A 223 14.77 -13.94 13.22
N TYR A 224 15.63 -14.39 14.15
CA TYR A 224 16.81 -13.60 14.57
C TYR A 224 17.85 -13.51 13.45
N HIS A 225 18.14 -14.64 12.81
CA HIS A 225 19.06 -14.71 11.67
C HIS A 225 18.50 -13.90 10.51
N ALA A 226 17.21 -13.98 10.24
CA ALA A 226 16.52 -13.18 9.23
C ALA A 226 16.64 -11.67 9.50
N ALA A 227 16.33 -11.23 10.71
CA ALA A 227 16.41 -9.82 11.09
C ALA A 227 17.83 -9.27 10.98
N LEU A 228 18.81 -10.03 11.49
CA LEU A 228 20.22 -9.67 11.39
C LEU A 228 20.67 -9.58 9.92
N LYS A 229 20.18 -10.49 9.06
CA LYS A 229 20.48 -10.49 7.62
C LYS A 229 19.99 -9.21 6.98
N THR A 230 18.73 -8.85 7.22
CA THR A 230 18.12 -7.62 6.70
C THR A 230 18.91 -6.39 7.10
N PHE A 231 19.45 -6.34 8.32
CA PHE A 231 20.29 -5.21 8.75
C PHE A 231 21.61 -5.12 8.01
N MET A 232 22.17 -6.26 7.61
CA MET A 232 23.46 -6.39 6.93
C MET A 232 23.35 -6.29 5.40
N ASP A 233 22.21 -6.63 4.80
CA ASP A 233 21.95 -6.59 3.35
C ASP A 233 21.99 -5.16 2.74
N GLU A 234 21.87 -4.12 3.58
CA GLU A 234 22.06 -2.71 3.16
C GLU A 234 23.54 -2.35 2.91
N VAL A 235 24.47 -3.28 3.13
CA VAL A 235 25.90 -3.12 2.83
C VAL A 235 26.18 -3.72 1.42
N PRO A 236 26.70 -2.95 0.44
CA PRO A 236 26.70 -3.31 -1.00
C PRO A 236 27.55 -4.50 -1.48
N GLU A 237 27.89 -5.48 -0.64
CA GLU A 237 28.65 -6.67 -1.07
C GLU A 237 27.75 -7.90 -0.96
N ASP A 238 27.61 -8.64 -2.05
CA ASP A 238 26.71 -9.78 -2.24
C ASP A 238 26.71 -10.74 -1.02
N VAL A 239 25.70 -10.56 -0.15
CA VAL A 239 25.57 -11.30 1.13
C VAL A 239 25.24 -12.77 0.88
N VAL A 240 24.79 -13.13 -0.32
CA VAL A 240 24.35 -14.48 -0.70
C VAL A 240 25.50 -15.50 -0.56
N ASN A 241 26.77 -15.08 -0.62
CA ASN A 241 27.94 -15.96 -0.47
C ASN A 241 28.86 -15.60 0.71
N THR A 242 28.42 -14.75 1.65
CA THR A 242 29.28 -14.30 2.75
C THR A 242 29.18 -15.25 3.95
N ARG A 243 30.29 -15.94 4.28
CA ARG A 243 30.39 -16.75 5.51
C ARG A 243 30.93 -15.90 6.66
N TRP A 244 30.24 -15.93 7.80
CA TRP A 244 30.65 -15.24 9.03
C TRP A 244 31.30 -16.24 9.98
N THR A 245 32.59 -16.03 10.26
CA THR A 245 33.36 -16.96 11.10
C THR A 245 33.53 -16.35 12.47
N ARG A 246 33.27 -17.11 13.53
CA ARG A 246 33.47 -16.66 14.91
C ARG A 246 34.96 -16.45 15.16
N CYS A 247 35.35 -15.27 15.64
CA CYS A 247 36.71 -15.03 16.14
C CYS A 247 36.78 -15.05 17.67
N TRP A 248 35.69 -14.78 18.39
CA TRP A 248 35.70 -14.81 19.85
C TRP A 248 34.32 -15.14 20.44
N SER A 249 34.31 -15.86 21.55
CA SER A 249 33.16 -16.13 22.41
C SER A 249 33.55 -15.93 23.87
N GLY A 250 32.86 -15.06 24.59
CA GLY A 250 33.14 -14.85 26.02
C GLY A 250 32.90 -16.10 26.85
N LYS A 251 31.88 -16.90 26.50
CA LYS A 251 31.55 -18.16 27.19
C LYS A 251 32.56 -19.27 26.92
N ASN A 252 33.02 -19.42 25.67
CA ASN A 252 33.90 -20.53 25.29
C ASN A 252 35.40 -20.20 25.45
N ASP A 253 35.79 -18.94 25.18
CA ASP A 253 37.19 -18.52 25.18
C ASP A 253 37.57 -17.76 26.46
N GLY A 254 36.59 -17.23 27.18
CA GLY A 254 36.77 -16.43 28.40
C GLY A 254 36.57 -14.92 28.16
N PHE A 255 36.35 -14.18 29.26
CA PHE A 255 36.04 -12.75 29.20
C PHE A 255 37.26 -11.83 29.28
N ASP A 256 38.48 -12.36 29.50
CA ASP A 256 39.69 -11.55 29.51
C ASP A 256 40.04 -11.09 28.08
N VAL A 257 39.55 -9.91 27.69
CA VAL A 257 39.66 -9.40 26.32
C VAL A 257 41.11 -9.20 25.88
N THR A 258 42.02 -8.96 26.82
CA THR A 258 43.45 -8.78 26.52
C THR A 258 44.12 -10.08 26.08
N ARG A 259 43.63 -11.22 26.59
CA ARG A 259 44.17 -12.55 26.31
C ARG A 259 43.37 -13.33 25.28
N THR A 260 42.08 -13.05 25.16
CA THR A 260 41.14 -13.93 24.45
C THR A 260 40.45 -13.23 23.28
N PHE A 261 40.21 -11.93 23.36
CA PHE A 261 39.58 -11.20 22.25
C PHE A 261 40.61 -10.67 21.27
N HIS A 262 41.52 -9.79 21.72
CA HIS A 262 42.47 -9.11 20.83
C HIS A 262 43.36 -10.07 20.03
N PRO A 263 43.95 -11.12 20.64
CA PRO A 263 44.76 -12.07 19.87
C PRO A 263 43.98 -12.84 18.80
N GLN A 264 42.65 -12.93 18.91
CA GLN A 264 41.82 -13.70 18.01
C GLN A 264 41.06 -12.85 16.98
N CYS A 265 40.67 -11.61 17.31
CA CYS A 265 39.78 -10.80 16.47
C CYS A 265 40.45 -9.59 15.82
N ASP A 266 41.58 -9.11 16.33
CA ASP A 266 42.24 -7.92 15.78
C ASP A 266 42.67 -8.16 14.31
N GLY A 267 42.49 -7.14 13.47
CA GLY A 267 42.88 -7.17 12.06
C GLY A 267 41.99 -7.98 11.12
N LYS A 268 40.89 -8.60 11.59
CA LYS A 268 40.04 -9.49 10.77
C LYS A 268 38.99 -8.79 9.87
N GLY A 269 39.06 -7.47 9.72
CA GLY A 269 38.15 -6.71 8.88
C GLY A 269 36.79 -6.46 9.55
N ALA A 270 35.72 -6.46 8.74
CA ALA A 270 34.37 -6.19 9.22
C ALA A 270 33.90 -7.25 10.22
N THR A 271 33.20 -6.83 11.27
CA THR A 271 32.71 -7.72 12.32
C THR A 271 31.26 -7.46 12.71
N VAL A 272 30.60 -8.51 13.19
CA VAL A 272 29.32 -8.47 13.89
C VAL A 272 29.55 -8.94 15.32
N THR A 273 29.16 -8.12 16.27
CA THR A 273 29.17 -8.43 17.71
C THR A 273 27.76 -8.73 18.17
N LEU A 274 27.56 -9.85 18.86
CA LEU A 274 26.31 -10.25 19.51
C LEU A 274 26.52 -10.30 21.02
N VAL A 275 25.63 -9.65 21.77
CA VAL A 275 25.69 -9.54 23.23
C VAL A 275 24.37 -10.00 23.82
N ARG A 276 24.45 -10.82 24.87
CA ARG A 276 23.28 -11.27 25.62
C ARG A 276 23.27 -10.72 27.04
N LYS A 277 22.10 -10.22 27.44
CA LYS A 277 21.76 -10.00 28.85
C LYS A 277 20.35 -10.52 29.12
N ASN A 278 20.22 -11.52 29.97
CA ASN A 278 19.02 -12.31 30.20
C ASN A 278 18.49 -12.85 28.85
N GLN A 279 17.22 -12.59 28.55
CA GLN A 279 16.58 -12.89 27.26
C GLN A 279 16.90 -11.86 26.15
N TYR A 280 17.53 -10.73 26.49
CA TYR A 280 17.74 -9.64 25.54
C TYR A 280 19.01 -9.85 24.72
N ILE A 281 18.87 -9.65 23.41
CA ILE A 281 19.93 -9.86 22.42
C ILE A 281 20.08 -8.59 21.60
N TRP A 282 21.29 -8.06 21.57
CA TRP A 282 21.62 -6.82 20.89
C TRP A 282 23.11 -6.80 20.53
N GLY A 283 23.57 -5.79 19.80
CA GLY A 283 24.94 -5.79 19.34
C GLY A 283 25.25 -4.68 18.35
N GLY A 284 26.29 -4.89 17.56
CA GLY A 284 26.72 -3.93 16.56
C GLY A 284 27.50 -4.56 15.42
N TYR A 285 27.37 -3.94 14.25
CA TYR A 285 28.18 -4.21 13.08
C TYR A 285 29.16 -3.05 12.88
N THR A 286 30.39 -3.38 12.50
CA THR A 286 31.34 -2.38 12.01
C THR A 286 32.16 -2.92 10.85
N ASP A 287 32.45 -2.04 9.89
CA ASP A 287 33.41 -2.24 8.81
C ASP A 287 34.85 -1.92 9.22
N VAL A 288 35.07 -1.38 10.43
CA VAL A 288 36.39 -1.08 10.98
C VAL A 288 36.98 -2.34 11.61
N PRO A 289 38.19 -2.78 11.22
CA PRO A 289 38.86 -3.90 11.88
C PRO A 289 39.28 -3.55 13.30
N TRP A 290 39.06 -4.45 14.25
CA TRP A 290 39.53 -4.28 15.63
C TRP A 290 41.05 -4.14 15.72
N SER A 291 41.52 -3.35 16.67
CA SER A 291 42.93 -3.24 17.03
C SER A 291 43.10 -2.88 18.51
N SER A 292 44.29 -3.14 19.06
CA SER A 292 44.65 -2.80 20.44
C SER A 292 45.79 -1.77 20.52
N PRO A 293 45.59 -0.51 20.09
CA PRO A 293 46.62 0.53 20.16
C PRO A 293 46.95 0.90 21.61
N SER A 294 48.17 1.36 21.87
CA SER A 294 48.60 1.80 23.21
C SER A 294 47.91 3.08 23.71
N THR A 295 47.23 3.81 22.82
CA THR A 295 46.55 5.07 23.11
C THR A 295 45.08 5.05 22.70
N ASN A 296 44.28 5.91 23.35
CA ASN A 296 42.86 6.11 23.04
C ASN A 296 42.68 6.55 21.60
N THR A 297 42.09 5.68 20.78
CA THR A 297 41.90 5.95 19.35
C THR A 297 40.45 5.75 18.96
N PHE A 298 39.89 6.74 18.28
CA PHE A 298 38.55 6.69 17.70
C PHE A 298 38.66 6.43 16.21
N TYR A 299 37.79 5.58 15.68
CA TYR A 299 37.77 5.21 14.28
C TYR A 299 36.49 5.66 13.62
N ASN A 300 36.66 6.13 12.38
CA ASN A 300 35.58 6.66 11.59
C ASN A 300 34.88 5.53 10.83
N SER A 301 33.55 5.62 10.70
CA SER A 301 32.84 4.79 9.74
C SER A 301 31.49 5.41 9.37
N THR A 302 31.05 5.17 8.14
CA THR A 302 29.70 5.48 7.65
C THR A 302 28.79 4.26 7.58
N LYS A 303 29.32 3.04 7.75
CA LYS A 303 28.59 1.79 7.60
C LYS A 303 28.26 1.09 8.93
N SER A 304 28.94 1.47 10.01
CA SER A 304 28.68 0.89 11.34
C SER A 304 27.26 1.22 11.81
N PHE A 305 26.66 0.27 12.52
CA PHE A 305 25.36 0.43 13.16
C PHE A 305 25.30 -0.45 14.41
N ILE A 306 24.45 -0.06 15.36
CA ILE A 306 24.07 -0.95 16.47
C ILE A 306 22.66 -1.48 16.22
N PHE A 307 22.30 -2.59 16.83
CA PHE A 307 21.00 -3.21 16.65
C PHE A 307 20.51 -3.92 17.90
N THR A 308 19.23 -4.22 17.92
CA THR A 308 18.60 -5.18 18.84
C THR A 308 17.86 -6.23 18.02
N LEU A 309 17.88 -7.47 18.51
CA LEU A 309 17.09 -8.59 18.00
C LEU A 309 15.93 -8.92 18.96
N PHE A 310 16.18 -8.82 20.26
CA PHE A 310 15.17 -8.99 21.31
C PHE A 310 15.41 -7.94 22.40
N ASN A 311 14.38 -7.16 22.74
CA ASN A 311 14.46 -6.04 23.68
C ASN A 311 13.28 -6.05 24.66
N ILE A 312 13.13 -4.99 25.46
CA ILE A 312 12.05 -4.85 26.45
C ILE A 312 10.63 -4.90 25.83
N ARG A 313 10.51 -4.76 24.50
CA ARG A 313 9.26 -4.90 23.75
C ARG A 313 9.12 -6.27 23.08
N GLY A 314 9.89 -7.27 23.52
CA GLY A 314 9.90 -8.61 22.97
C GLY A 314 10.73 -8.75 21.69
N PHE A 315 10.27 -9.60 20.77
CA PHE A 315 10.87 -9.76 19.44
C PHE A 315 10.49 -8.57 18.56
N ASN A 316 11.27 -7.49 18.69
CA ASN A 316 11.07 -6.26 17.95
C ASN A 316 12.43 -5.77 17.42
N PRO A 317 12.98 -6.44 16.39
CA PRO A 317 14.32 -6.17 15.92
C PRO A 317 14.40 -4.76 15.33
N GLN A 318 15.42 -3.99 15.73
CA GLN A 318 15.62 -2.61 15.26
C GLN A 318 17.10 -2.34 15.01
N LYS A 319 17.37 -1.57 13.95
CA LYS A 319 18.68 -1.08 13.55
C LYS A 319 18.81 0.42 13.87
N PHE A 320 19.97 0.82 14.37
CA PHE A 320 20.30 2.19 14.72
C PHE A 320 21.57 2.61 14.00
N ASN A 321 21.41 3.39 12.93
CA ASN A 321 22.51 3.84 12.09
C ASN A 321 23.41 4.85 12.82
N ILE A 322 24.69 4.88 12.44
CA ILE A 322 25.64 5.87 12.93
C ILE A 322 25.20 7.29 12.56
N ILE A 323 25.30 8.22 13.51
CA ILE A 323 25.06 9.66 13.32
C ILE A 323 26.37 10.44 13.42
N LYS A 324 27.26 10.04 14.35
CA LYS A 324 28.58 10.65 14.55
C LYS A 324 29.68 9.75 13.99
N THR A 325 29.89 9.85 12.69
CA THR A 325 30.79 8.98 11.94
C THR A 325 32.23 9.02 12.42
N ASN A 326 32.69 10.08 13.10
CA ASN A 326 34.06 10.26 13.57
C ASN A 326 34.41 9.54 14.89
N ILE A 327 33.43 8.91 15.54
CA ILE A 327 33.60 8.18 16.80
C ILE A 327 32.85 6.85 16.80
N ALA A 328 32.66 6.26 15.62
CA ALA A 328 31.85 5.07 15.42
C ALA A 328 32.35 3.89 16.25
N VAL A 329 33.67 3.69 16.28
CA VAL A 329 34.35 2.63 17.00
C VAL A 329 35.46 3.22 17.86
N TYR A 330 35.75 2.59 18.99
CA TYR A 330 36.81 2.98 19.90
C TYR A 330 37.74 1.82 20.20
N HIS A 331 39.05 2.04 20.11
CA HIS A 331 40.08 1.05 20.41
C HIS A 331 41.07 1.54 21.49
N HIS A 332 41.50 0.61 22.33
CA HIS A 332 42.60 0.78 23.28
C HIS A 332 43.09 -0.58 23.80
N HIS A 333 44.39 -0.75 24.02
CA HIS A 333 45.01 -1.91 24.70
C HIS A 333 44.64 -2.03 26.21
N HIS A 334 43.69 -1.23 26.69
CA HIS A 334 43.17 -1.37 28.05
C HIS A 334 42.21 -2.57 28.07
N ASN A 335 41.54 -2.76 29.20
CA ASN A 335 40.61 -3.87 29.44
C ASN A 335 39.31 -3.79 28.61
N TYR A 336 39.36 -3.42 27.33
CA TYR A 336 38.19 -3.20 26.46
C TYR A 336 38.24 -4.07 25.20
N GLY A 337 37.18 -4.82 24.95
CA GLY A 337 36.97 -5.56 23.71
C GLY A 337 36.15 -4.72 22.72
N PRO A 338 35.12 -5.30 22.07
CA PRO A 338 34.23 -4.54 21.18
C PRO A 338 33.63 -3.30 21.85
N ALA A 339 33.82 -2.14 21.24
CA ALA A 339 33.40 -0.87 21.77
C ALA A 339 32.90 0.09 20.67
N PHE A 340 31.63 0.46 20.75
CA PHE A 340 30.96 1.31 19.78
C PHE A 340 30.62 2.66 20.41
N GLY A 341 30.75 3.72 19.61
CA GLY A 341 30.28 5.05 19.96
C GLY A 341 31.04 5.67 21.12
N GLY A 342 32.36 5.51 21.13
CA GLY A 342 33.22 6.09 22.17
C GLY A 342 32.97 5.54 23.57
N LEU A 343 32.75 4.22 23.70
CA LEU A 343 32.47 3.50 24.96
C LEU A 343 31.12 3.86 25.62
N LYS A 344 30.19 4.44 24.87
CA LYS A 344 28.88 4.87 25.40
C LYS A 344 27.75 3.99 24.90
N ASP A 345 27.66 3.77 23.58
CA ASP A 345 26.56 3.02 22.98
C ASP A 345 26.65 1.52 23.26
N LEU A 346 27.83 0.93 23.09
CA LEU A 346 28.15 -0.44 23.49
C LEU A 346 29.60 -0.50 23.98
N LYS A 347 29.83 -1.15 25.11
CA LYS A 347 31.15 -1.27 25.74
C LYS A 347 31.28 -2.64 26.37
N ILE A 348 32.30 -3.39 25.96
CA ILE A 348 32.67 -4.68 26.53
C ILE A 348 33.98 -4.54 27.30
N HIS A 349 33.95 -4.84 28.61
CA HIS A 349 35.13 -4.82 29.47
C HIS A 349 35.71 -6.23 29.70
N THR A 350 36.98 -6.34 30.08
CA THR A 350 37.69 -7.61 30.39
C THR A 350 37.07 -8.46 31.52
N HIS A 351 36.16 -7.86 32.29
CA HIS A 351 35.42 -8.51 33.38
C HIS A 351 33.91 -8.38 33.17
N ALA A 352 33.47 -8.33 31.91
CA ALA A 352 32.09 -7.98 31.58
C ALA A 352 31.05 -8.96 32.16
N SER A 353 31.43 -10.20 32.48
CA SER A 353 30.54 -11.20 33.11
C SER A 353 30.44 -11.08 34.63
N THR A 354 31.44 -10.51 35.30
CA THR A 354 31.53 -10.50 36.77
C THR A 354 31.45 -9.11 37.39
N MET A 355 31.77 -8.05 36.62
CA MET A 355 31.79 -6.67 37.10
C MET A 355 30.89 -5.76 36.28
N LYS A 356 30.17 -4.86 36.95
CA LYS A 356 29.26 -3.89 36.34
C LYS A 356 30.04 -2.74 35.69
N TYR A 357 30.58 -2.97 34.50
CA TYR A 357 31.31 -1.95 33.73
C TYR A 357 30.77 -1.67 32.34
N ASN A 358 29.84 -2.52 31.88
CA ASN A 358 29.17 -2.33 30.60
C ASN A 358 28.08 -1.28 30.74
N ILE A 359 27.87 -0.50 29.70
CA ILE A 359 27.00 0.66 29.70
C ILE A 359 26.23 0.74 28.39
N ASN A 360 25.05 1.32 28.44
CA ASN A 360 24.31 1.72 27.26
C ASN A 360 23.82 3.16 27.43
N LYS A 361 24.47 4.08 26.71
CA LYS A 361 24.18 5.50 26.65
C LYS A 361 24.22 5.93 25.19
N PRO A 362 23.07 6.17 24.55
CA PRO A 362 23.02 6.59 23.15
C PRO A 362 23.88 7.85 22.93
N TYR A 363 24.87 7.78 22.06
CA TYR A 363 25.85 8.85 21.90
C TYR A 363 26.29 9.09 20.46
N ALA A 364 26.75 8.05 19.76
CA ALA A 364 27.20 8.15 18.38
C ALA A 364 26.19 7.60 17.36
N TYR A 365 25.29 6.72 17.80
CA TYR A 365 24.28 6.07 16.95
C TYR A 365 22.89 6.67 17.18
N ALA A 366 21.95 6.32 16.29
CA ALA A 366 20.56 6.75 16.40
C ALA A 366 19.96 6.38 17.77
N ILE A 367 19.25 7.34 18.36
CA ILE A 367 18.73 7.22 19.73
C ILE A 367 17.55 6.24 19.73
N PRO A 368 17.57 5.18 20.58
CA PRO A 368 16.48 4.24 20.67
C PRO A 368 15.18 4.87 21.21
N PRO A 369 14.00 4.32 20.86
CA PRO A 369 12.72 4.81 21.33
C PRO A 369 12.64 4.87 22.87
N GLY A 370 12.33 6.05 23.40
CA GLY A 370 12.20 6.28 24.84
C GLY A 370 13.53 6.54 25.57
N CYS A 371 14.65 6.58 24.87
CA CYS A 371 15.95 6.96 25.43
C CYS A 371 16.32 8.40 25.08
N ALA A 372 17.27 8.95 25.84
CA ALA A 372 17.79 10.30 25.64
C ALA A 372 19.31 10.29 25.42
N TYR A 373 19.80 11.34 24.75
CA TYR A 373 21.21 11.49 24.43
C TYR A 373 22.09 11.49 25.70
N ASN A 374 23.13 10.65 25.69
CA ASN A 374 24.10 10.48 26.77
C ASN A 374 23.49 10.15 28.15
N GLN A 375 22.26 9.61 28.17
CA GLN A 375 21.59 9.12 29.38
C GLN A 375 21.51 7.59 29.35
N TYR A 376 21.41 6.96 30.53
CA TYR A 376 21.25 5.51 30.60
C TYR A 376 19.98 5.08 29.87
N CYS A 377 20.09 4.03 29.07
CA CYS A 377 19.02 3.56 28.20
C CYS A 377 18.71 2.09 28.50
N ASN A 378 17.52 1.85 29.07
CA ASN A 378 17.05 0.50 29.37
C ASN A 378 16.55 -0.26 28.13
N PHE A 379 16.43 0.40 26.98
CA PHE A 379 15.75 -0.16 25.80
C PHE A 379 16.31 -1.53 25.39
N PHE A 380 17.64 -1.70 25.43
CA PHE A 380 18.29 -2.93 24.98
C PHE A 380 18.26 -4.06 26.00
N THR A 381 18.40 -3.77 27.29
CA THR A 381 18.68 -4.78 28.33
C THR A 381 17.69 -4.76 29.50
N GLY A 382 16.77 -3.80 29.52
CA GLY A 382 15.92 -3.49 30.67
C GLY A 382 16.65 -2.86 31.85
N ILE A 383 17.93 -2.49 31.70
CA ILE A 383 18.76 -1.99 32.80
C ILE A 383 19.17 -0.53 32.55
N GLU A 384 18.92 0.32 33.54
CA GLU A 384 19.14 1.77 33.50
C GLU A 384 20.39 2.21 34.30
N ASP A 385 21.40 1.34 34.35
CA ASP A 385 22.67 1.54 35.07
C ASP A 385 23.78 0.66 34.44
N LEU A 386 24.96 0.63 35.02
CA LEU A 386 26.01 -0.32 34.66
C LEU A 386 25.58 -1.77 34.93
N TYR A 387 25.93 -2.68 34.01
CA TYR A 387 25.51 -4.09 34.08
C TYR A 387 26.64 -5.06 33.74
N THR A 388 26.47 -6.31 34.15
CA THR A 388 27.21 -7.46 33.61
C THR A 388 26.49 -8.03 32.40
N ILE A 389 27.20 -8.70 31.51
CA ILE A 389 26.63 -9.47 30.40
C ILE A 389 26.71 -10.96 30.69
N ASP A 390 25.82 -11.73 30.09
CA ASP A 390 25.78 -13.18 30.32
C ASP A 390 26.51 -13.94 29.22
N ASP A 391 26.56 -13.39 28.00
CA ASP A 391 27.27 -13.99 26.87
C ASP A 391 27.63 -12.93 25.81
N ILE A 392 28.64 -13.24 25.00
CA ILE A 392 29.08 -12.44 23.86
C ILE A 392 29.74 -13.32 22.80
N GLU A 393 29.46 -13.04 21.54
CA GLU A 393 30.14 -13.64 20.40
C GLU A 393 30.50 -12.56 19.36
N VAL A 394 31.66 -12.69 18.74
CA VAL A 394 32.12 -11.79 17.66
C VAL A 394 32.46 -12.62 16.45
N PHE A 395 31.90 -12.24 15.31
CA PHE A 395 32.08 -12.87 14.01
C PHE A 395 32.72 -11.89 13.06
N TYR A 396 33.65 -12.36 12.22
CA TYR A 396 34.23 -11.56 11.16
C TYR A 396 33.80 -12.07 9.79
N LYS A 397 33.80 -11.16 8.82
CA LYS A 397 33.46 -11.48 7.42
C LYS A 397 34.61 -12.28 6.80
N ASN A 398 34.35 -13.52 6.40
CA ASN A 398 35.31 -14.30 5.62
C ASN A 398 35.01 -14.10 4.12
N THR A 399 35.95 -13.52 3.38
CA THR A 399 35.92 -13.54 1.92
C THR A 399 36.50 -14.89 1.49
N MET A 400 35.64 -15.81 1.05
CA MET A 400 36.08 -17.04 0.40
C MET A 400 36.72 -16.76 -0.95
#